data_AF-A0A0G0RL31-F1
#
_entry.id   AF-A0A0G0RL31-F1
#
_cell.length_a   1.000
_cell.length_b   1.000
_cell.length_c   1.000
_cell.angle_alpha   90.00
_cell.angle_beta   90.00
_cell.angle_gamma   90.00
#
_symmetry.space_group_name_H-M   'P 1'
#
loop_
_entity.id
_entity.type
_entity.pdbx_description
1 polymer ?
#
loop_
_entity_poly.entity_id
_entity_poly.type
_entity_poly.pdbx_seq_one_letter_code
_entity_poly.pdbx_strand_id
1 'polypeptide(L)' 'MKNNFLLDTHVFIWAMEESKRLSQDIKDKIINPRNKIFISVATVWEIVIKKAI' A
#
# COMPACT_ATOMS: atom_id res chain seq x y z
N MET A 1 18.08 4.02 8.49
CA MET A 1 17.23 5.22 8.66
C MET A 1 15.78 4.76 8.82
N LYS A 2 15.01 5.39 9.69
CA LYS A 2 13.60 5.07 9.96
C LYS A 2 12.74 5.94 9.04
N ASN A 3 11.97 5.33 8.15
CA ASN A 3 11.17 6.06 7.16
C ASN A 3 9.68 5.81 7.39
N ASN A 4 8.88 6.84 7.11
CA ASN A 4 7.43 6.78 7.15
C ASN A 4 6.91 6.79 5.70
N PHE A 5 6.09 5.82 5.34
CA PHE A 5 5.49 5.72 4.00
C PHE A 5 3.97 5.76 4.12
N LEU A 6 3.33 6.61 3.32
CA LEU A 6 1.89 6.58 3.10
C LEU A 6 1.66 5.85 1.77
N LEU A 7 0.92 4.75 1.81
CA LEU A 7 0.60 4.01 0.59
C LEU A 7 -0.54 4.70 -0.15
N ASP A 8 -0.41 4.77 -1.47
CA ASP A 8 -1.54 5.01 -2.34
C ASP A 8 -2.49 3.79 -2.33
N THR A 9 -3.76 4.01 -2.63
CA THR A 9 -4.79 2.98 -2.77
C THR A 9 -4.34 1.81 -3.65
N HIS A 10 -3.74 2.06 -4.82
CA HIS A 10 -3.34 0.98 -5.72
C HIS A 10 -2.15 0.16 -5.17
N VAL A 11 -1.21 0.82 -4.48
CA VAL A 11 -0.06 0.15 -3.85
C VAL A 11 -0.53 -0.74 -2.71
N PHE A 12 -1.48 -0.26 -1.90
CA PHE A 12 -2.07 -1.05 -0.82
C PHE A 12 -2.76 -2.31 -1.37
N ILE A 13 -3.60 -2.18 -2.39
CA ILE A 13 -4.29 -3.32 -3.02
C ILE A 13 -3.27 -4.33 -3.56
N TRP A 14 -2.28 -3.87 -4.33
CA TRP A 14 -1.26 -4.76 -4.89
C TRP A 14 -0.41 -5.46 -3.83
N ALA A 15 -0.17 -4.82 -2.68
CA ALA A 15 0.54 -5.45 -1.57
C ALA A 15 -0.30 -6.56 -0.92
N MET A 16 -1.63 -6.36 -0.78
CA MET A 16 -2.54 -7.37 -0.23
C MET A 16 -2.78 -8.54 -1.19
N GLU A 17 -2.71 -8.32 -2.50
CA GLU A 17 -2.88 -9.35 -3.53
C GLU A 17 -1.56 -10.02 -3.95
N GLU A 18 -0.44 -9.71 -3.28
CA GLU A 18 0.90 -10.19 -3.65
C GLU A 18 1.26 -9.96 -5.14
N SER A 19 0.74 -8.87 -5.71
CA SER A 19 0.79 -8.61 -7.15
C SER A 19 2.23 -8.56 -7.68
N LYS A 20 2.42 -9.11 -8.89
CA LYS A 20 3.67 -8.98 -9.67
C LYS A 20 3.95 -7.54 -10.13
N ARG A 21 2.94 -6.65 -10.06
CA ARG A 21 3.08 -5.22 -10.41
C ARG A 21 3.88 -4.44 -9.38
N LEU A 22 4.00 -4.96 -8.16
CA LEU A 22 4.76 -4.33 -7.09
C LEU A 22 6.24 -4.74 -7.21
N SER A 23 7.12 -3.76 -7.37
CA SER A 23 8.56 -4.02 -7.49
C SER A 23 9.13 -4.61 -6.20
N GLN A 24 10.23 -5.37 -6.32
CA GLN A 24 10.86 -6.00 -5.15
C GLN A 24 11.36 -4.96 -4.14
N ASP A 25 11.91 -3.82 -4.60
CA ASP A 25 12.34 -2.72 -3.72
C ASP A 25 11.18 -2.16 -2.88
N ILE A 26 9.97 -2.03 -3.44
CA ILE A 26 8.81 -1.56 -2.67
C ILE A 26 8.36 -2.63 -1.68
N LYS A 27 8.34 -3.91 -2.09
CA LYS A 27 8.04 -5.04 -1.18
C LYS A 27 8.98 -5.04 0.02
N ASP A 28 10.28 -4.91 -0.23
CA ASP A 28 11.32 -4.88 0.80
C ASP A 28 11.13 -3.68 1.74
N LYS A 29 10.71 -2.52 1.22
CA LYS A 29 10.37 -1.35 2.05
C LYS A 29 9.12 -1.56 2.91
N ILE A 30 8.09 -2.25 2.40
CA ILE A 30 6.84 -2.51 3.12
C ILE A 30 7.05 -3.52 4.25
N ILE A 31 7.78 -4.62 4.00
CA ILE A 31 8.00 -5.68 4.99
C ILE A 31 9.05 -5.31 6.05
N ASN A 32 9.87 -4.30 5.79
CA ASN A 32 10.94 -3.90 6.70
C ASN A 32 10.35 -3.26 7.98
N PRO A 33 10.55 -3.88 9.16
CA PRO A 33 9.94 -3.42 10.41
C PRO A 33 10.50 -2.07 10.90
N ARG A 34 11.61 -1.59 10.31
CA ARG A 34 12.12 -0.24 10.59
C ARG A 34 11.31 0.86 9.90
N ASN A 35 10.48 0.51 8.92
CA ASN A 35 9.62 1.44 8.22
C ASN A 35 8.22 1.43 8.84
N LYS A 36 7.62 2.60 8.98
CA LYS A 36 6.21 2.71 9.35
C LYS A 36 5.39 2.89 8.08
N ILE A 37 4.41 2.00 7.90
CA ILE A 37 3.48 2.04 6.77
C ILE A 37 2.14 2.59 7.26
N PHE A 38 1.63 3.57 6.53
CA PHE A 38 0.35 4.23 6.80
C PHE A 38 -0.58 4.03 5.60
N ILE A 39 -1.88 4.00 5.87
CA ILE A 39 -2.95 4.02 4.87
C ILE A 39 -3.93 5.11 5.28
N SER A 40 -4.44 5.86 4.31
CA SER A 40 -5.43 6.91 4.56
C SER A 40 -6.84 6.32 4.68
N VAL A 41 -7.71 6.94 5.48
CA VAL A 41 -9.14 6.63 5.47
C VAL A 41 -9.73 6.85 4.07
N ALA A 42 -9.22 7.81 3.30
CA ALA A 42 -9.63 8.07 1.93
C ALA A 42 -9.46 6.84 1.01
N THR A 43 -8.45 6.00 1.25
CA THR A 43 -8.23 4.74 0.51
C THR A 43 -9.42 3.81 0.64
N VAL A 44 -10.05 3.73 1.83
CA VAL A 44 -11.24 2.90 2.03
C VAL A 44 -12.41 3.40 1.19
N TRP A 45 -12.65 4.72 1.18
CA TRP A 45 -13.69 5.33 0.35
C TRP A 45 -13.47 5.10 -1.13
N GLU A 46 -12.23 5.28 -1.61
CA GLU A 46 -11.88 5.04 -3.00
C GLU A 46 -12.15 3.59 -3.43
N ILE A 47 -11.78 2.62 -2.59
CA ILE A 47 -12.05 1.19 -2.85
C ILE A 47 -13.55 0.92 -2.92
N VAL A 48 -14.33 1.44 -1.97
CA VAL A 48 -15.78 1.23 -1.93
C VAL A 48 -16.46 1.83 -3.16
N ILE A 49 -16.11 3.05 -3.54
CA ILE A 49 -16.67 3.73 -4.73
C ILE A 49 -16.30 2.96 -5.99
N LYS A 50 -15.02 2.59 -6.18
CA LYS A 50 -14.57 1.86 -7.36
C LYS A 50 -15.16 0.45 -7.48
N LYS A 51 -15.50 -0.20 -6.36
CA LYS A 51 -16.14 -1.53 -6.36
C LYS A 51 -17.63 -1.45 -6.69
N ALA A 52 -18.27 -0.33 -6.40
CA ALA A 52 -19.69 -0.12 -6.66
C ALA A 52 -20.00 0.27 -8.11
N ILE A 53 -18.98 0.59 -8.90
CA ILE A 53 -19.04 0.93 -10.34
C ILE A 53 -18.66 -0.31 -11.14
#